data_AF-A0A520HLR7-F1
#
_entry.id   AF-A0A520HLR7-F1
#
_cell.length_a   1.000
_cell.length_b   1.000
_cell.length_c   1.000
_cell.angle_alpha   90.00
_cell.angle_beta   90.00
_cell.angle_gamma   90.00
#
_symmetry.space_group_name_H-M   'P 1'
#
loop_
_entity.id
_entity.type
_entity.pdbx_description
1 polymer ?
#
loop_
_entity_poly.entity_id
_entity_poly.type
_entity_poly.pdbx_seq_one_letter_code
_entity_poly.pdbx_strand_id
1 'polypeptide(L)' 'MELIVHRNPEAVALGINPFDHGSRHTDLWKTEGLKQALTAGGFDAAFGG' A
#
# COMPACT_ATOMS: atom_id res chain seq x y z
N MET A 1 -1.84 -19.93 9.67
CA MET A 1 -2.14 -18.50 9.45
C MET A 1 -1.90 -18.22 7.99
N GLU A 2 -2.77 -17.46 7.34
CA GLU A 2 -2.60 -17.05 5.95
C GLU A 2 -1.90 -15.69 5.90
N LEU A 3 -0.92 -15.55 5.00
CA LEU A 3 -0.25 -14.28 4.76
C LEU A 3 -0.91 -13.60 3.56
N ILE A 4 -1.62 -12.52 3.80
CA ILE A 4 -2.23 -11.70 2.75
C ILE A 4 -1.20 -10.66 2.29
N VAL A 5 -0.89 -10.67 0.99
CA VAL A 5 0.02 -9.70 0.37
C VAL A 5 -0.81 -8.76 -0.51
N HIS A 6 -0.78 -7.46 -0.20
CA HIS A 6 -1.42 -6.42 -1.01
C HIS A 6 -0.39 -5.62 -1.80
N ARG A 7 -0.68 -5.36 -3.07
CA ARG A 7 0.13 -4.50 -3.94
C ARG A 7 -0.77 -3.45 -4.56
N ASN A 8 -0.50 -2.16 -4.31
CA ASN A 8 -1.32 -1.07 -4.84
C ASN A 8 -1.32 -1.10 -6.39
N PRO A 9 -2.44 -1.40 -7.06
CA PRO A 9 -2.49 -1.52 -8.51
C PRO A 9 -2.24 -0.19 -9.24
N GLU A 10 -2.59 0.94 -8.63
CA GLU A 10 -2.33 2.27 -9.19
C GLU A 10 -0.82 2.56 -9.18
N ALA A 11 -0.14 2.27 -8.08
CA ALA A 11 1.30 2.45 -7.98
C ALA A 11 2.06 1.58 -9.01
N VAL A 12 1.55 0.36 -9.28
CA VAL A 12 2.05 -0.51 -10.35
C VAL A 12 1.82 0.11 -11.73
N ALA A 13 0.59 0.53 -12.03
CA ALA A 13 0.22 1.07 -13.34
C ALA A 13 1.00 2.35 -13.67
N LEU A 14 1.29 3.18 -12.67
CA LEU A 14 2.06 4.41 -12.81
C LEU A 14 3.58 4.21 -12.75
N GLY A 15 4.08 2.99 -12.54
CA GLY A 15 5.52 2.72 -12.47
C GLY A 15 6.23 3.45 -11.33
N ILE A 16 5.54 3.66 -10.20
CA ILE A 16 6.05 4.46 -9.08
C ILE A 16 7.24 3.75 -8.43
N ASN A 17 8.36 4.45 -8.36
CA ASN A 17 9.63 3.96 -7.80
C ASN A 17 10.27 5.03 -6.88
N PRO A 18 11.16 4.63 -5.96
CA PRO A 18 11.68 5.54 -4.93
C PRO A 18 12.71 6.56 -5.45
N PHE A 19 13.25 6.37 -6.65
CA PHE A 19 14.29 7.24 -7.21
C PHE A 19 13.68 8.44 -7.95
N ASP A 20 12.66 8.17 -8.76
CA ASP A 20 12.05 9.19 -9.61
C ASP A 20 10.87 9.91 -8.94
N HIS A 21 10.24 9.29 -7.93
CA HIS A 21 8.93 9.73 -7.41
C HIS A 21 8.93 10.22 -5.97
N GLY A 22 10.10 10.45 -5.34
CA GLY A 22 10.23 11.15 -4.06
C GLY A 22 9.18 10.77 -3.00
N SER A 23 8.45 11.76 -2.47
CA SER A 23 7.38 11.53 -1.48
C SER A 23 6.19 10.74 -2.02
N ARG A 24 5.86 10.92 -3.30
CA ARG A 24 4.74 10.24 -3.96
C ARG A 24 4.91 8.71 -3.97
N HIS A 25 6.14 8.22 -3.94
CA HIS A 25 6.43 6.80 -3.71
C HIS A 25 5.86 6.31 -2.37
N THR A 26 6.15 7.04 -1.29
CA THR A 26 5.67 6.70 0.06
C THR A 26 4.16 6.78 0.13
N ASP A 27 3.56 7.83 -0.44
CA ASP A 27 2.12 8.04 -0.37
C ASP A 27 1.35 6.90 -1.06
N LEU A 28 1.74 6.53 -2.28
CA LEU A 28 1.04 5.49 -3.04
C LEU A 28 1.36 4.09 -2.52
N TRP A 29 2.62 3.76 -2.25
CA TRP A 29 2.99 2.40 -1.84
C TRP A 29 2.65 2.08 -0.39
N LYS A 30 2.75 3.06 0.52
CA LYS A 30 2.54 2.82 1.95
C LYS A 30 1.17 3.29 2.40
N THR A 31 0.88 4.58 2.28
CA THR A 31 -0.34 5.17 2.84
C THR A 31 -1.58 4.64 2.14
N GLU A 32 -1.67 4.83 0.82
CA GLU A 32 -2.82 4.37 0.04
C GLU A 32 -2.83 2.84 -0.10
N GLY A 33 -1.67 2.21 -0.24
CA GLY A 33 -1.55 0.76 -0.24
C GLY A 33 -2.10 0.11 1.03
N LEU A 34 -1.75 0.62 2.21
CA LEU A 34 -2.26 0.10 3.48
C LEU A 34 -3.77 0.33 3.62
N LYS A 35 -4.27 1.53 3.29
CA LYS A 35 -5.73 1.81 3.33
C LYS A 35 -6.51 0.83 2.46
N GLN A 36 -6.07 0.62 1.22
CA GLN A 36 -6.69 -0.33 0.30
C GLN A 36 -6.70 -1.76 0.87
N ALA A 37 -5.57 -2.21 1.44
CA ALA A 37 -5.46 -3.54 2.04
C ALA A 37 -6.43 -3.73 3.22
N LEU A 38 -6.52 -2.74 4.11
CA LEU A 38 -7.43 -2.76 5.25
C LEU A 38 -8.90 -2.80 4.80
N THR A 39 -9.26 -1.98 3.82
CA THR A 39 -10.62 -1.97 3.25
C THR A 39 -10.97 -3.30 2.56
N ALA A 40 -10.07 -3.85 1.75
CA ALA A 40 -10.31 -5.10 1.02
C ALA A 40 -10.41 -6.32 1.96
N GLY A 41 -9.63 -6.33 3.04
CA GLY A 41 -9.67 -7.39 4.06
C GLY A 41 -10.78 -7.21 5.10
N GLY A 42 -11.45 -6.05 5.13
CA GLY A 42 -12.46 -5.73 6.15
C GLY A 42 -11.90 -5.70 7.57
N PHE A 43 -10.63 -5.33 7.73
CA PHE A 43 -9.96 -5.27 9.03
C PHE A 43 -10.40 -4.04 9.82
N ASP A 44 -10.73 -4.24 11.10
CA ASP A 44 -11.16 -3.20 12.04
C ASP A 44 -10.01 -2.72 12.96
N ALA A 45 -8.91 -3.46 13.02
CA ALA A 45 -7.72 -3.10 13.79
C ALA A 45 -6.44 -3.40 13.00
N ALA A 46 -5.42 -2.57 13.23
CA ALA A 46 -4.08 -2.76 12.71
C ALA A 46 -3.06 -2.46 13.81
N PHE A 47 -2.13 -3.40 14.03
CA PHE A 47 -1.02 -3.21 14.96
C PHE A 47 0.19 -2.66 14.18
N GLY A 48 0.63 -1.45 14.53
CA GLY A 48 1.82 -0.78 13.97
C GLY A 48 2.81 -0.43 15.07
N GLY A 49 4.10 -0.40 14.74
CA GLY A 49 5.20 -0.03 15.63
C GLY A 49 6.03 1.11 15.06
#